data_AF-A0A494C0Y5-F1
#
_entry.id   AF-A0A494C0Y5-F1
#
_cell.length_a   1.000
_cell.length_b   1.000
_cell.length_c   1.000
_cell.angle_alpha   90.00
_cell.angle_beta   90.00
_cell.angle_gamma   90.00
#
_symmetry.space_group_name_H-M   'P 1'
#
loop_
_entity.id
_entity.type
_entity.pdbx_description
1 polymer ?
#
loop_
_entity_poly.entity_id
_entity_poly.type
_entity_poly.pdbx_seq_one_letter_code
_entity_poly.pdbx_strand_id
1 'polypeptide(L)'
;MASALWTVLPSRMSLRSLKWSLLLLSLLSFFVMWYLSLPHYNVIERVNWMYFYEYEPIYRQDFHFTLREHSNCSHQNPFLVILVTSHPSDVKARQAIRVTWGEKKSWWGYEVLTFFLLGQEAEKEDKMLALSLEDEHLLYGDIIRQDFLDTYNNLTLKTIMAFRWVTEFCPNAKYVMKTDTDVFINTGNLVKYLLNLNHSEKFFTGYPLIDNYSYRGFYQKTHISYQEYPFKVFPPYCSGLGYIMSRDLVP
;
A
#
# COMPACT_ATOMS: atom_id res chain seq x y z
N MET A 1 89.94 -18.55 -7.09
CA MET A 1 88.98 -18.58 -5.97
C MET A 1 87.62 -18.16 -6.50
N ALA A 2 86.72 -19.11 -6.76
CA ALA A 2 85.33 -18.82 -7.11
C ALA A 2 84.47 -19.93 -6.50
N SER A 3 83.87 -19.66 -5.34
CA SER A 3 82.90 -20.53 -4.68
C SER A 3 81.54 -20.32 -5.34
N ALA A 4 81.10 -21.30 -6.11
CA ALA A 4 79.80 -21.30 -6.77
C ALA A 4 78.67 -21.44 -5.74
N LEU A 5 77.75 -20.48 -5.75
CA LEU A 5 76.44 -20.57 -5.13
C LEU A 5 75.68 -21.78 -5.69
N TRP A 6 75.42 -22.79 -4.85
CA TRP A 6 74.42 -23.81 -5.15
C TRP A 6 73.08 -23.37 -4.58
N THR A 7 72.17 -23.10 -5.50
CA THR A 7 70.76 -22.83 -5.32
C THR A 7 70.06 -24.06 -4.74
N VAL A 8 69.33 -23.87 -3.63
CA VAL A 8 68.44 -24.89 -3.05
C VAL A 8 67.20 -24.99 -3.96
N LEU A 9 67.10 -26.09 -4.72
CA LEU A 9 65.90 -26.45 -5.47
C LEU A 9 64.82 -26.97 -4.50
N PRO A 10 63.53 -26.61 -4.67
CA PRO A 10 62.48 -27.01 -3.75
C PRO A 10 62.16 -28.50 -3.88
N SER A 11 61.90 -29.13 -2.74
CA SER A 11 61.56 -30.55 -2.59
C SER A 11 60.43 -30.99 -3.52
N ARG A 12 60.66 -32.04 -4.31
CA ARG A 12 59.62 -32.71 -5.13
C ARG A 12 58.45 -33.14 -4.24
N MET A 13 57.30 -32.51 -4.42
CA MET A 13 56.04 -32.95 -3.78
C MET A 13 55.72 -34.37 -4.26
N SER A 14 55.42 -35.28 -3.33
CA SER A 14 55.06 -36.66 -3.70
C SER A 14 53.71 -36.67 -4.43
N LEU A 15 53.52 -37.63 -5.36
CA LEU A 15 52.25 -37.78 -6.09
C LEU A 15 51.04 -37.93 -5.15
N ARG A 16 51.26 -38.46 -3.95
CA ARG A 16 50.24 -38.57 -2.90
C ARG A 16 49.89 -37.19 -2.34
N SER A 17 50.88 -36.35 -2.05
CA SER A 17 50.68 -34.96 -1.61
C SER A 17 49.96 -34.12 -2.67
N LEU A 18 50.30 -34.28 -3.95
CA LEU A 18 49.64 -33.60 -5.06
C LEU A 18 48.16 -34.00 -5.20
N LYS A 19 47.83 -35.29 -5.01
CA LYS A 19 46.44 -35.78 -5.03
C LYS A 19 45.62 -35.17 -3.89
N TRP A 20 46.19 -35.08 -2.68
CA TRP A 20 45.52 -34.46 -1.55
C TRP A 20 45.32 -32.96 -1.73
N SER A 21 46.31 -32.24 -2.28
CA SER A 21 46.15 -30.81 -2.57
C SER A 21 45.08 -30.55 -3.63
N LEU A 22 45.02 -31.37 -4.68
CA LEU A 22 43.99 -31.25 -5.72
C LEU A 22 42.59 -31.58 -5.18
N LEU A 23 42.46 -32.61 -4.34
CA LEU A 23 41.20 -32.92 -3.65
C LEU A 23 40.74 -31.78 -2.75
N LEU A 24 41.67 -31.18 -1.98
CA LEU A 24 41.37 -30.05 -1.12
C LEU A 24 40.91 -28.84 -1.92
N LEU A 25 41.59 -28.53 -3.03
CA LEU A 25 41.21 -27.43 -3.93
C LEU A 25 39.85 -27.67 -4.59
N SER A 26 39.55 -28.91 -4.98
CA SER A 26 38.25 -29.28 -5.54
C SER A 26 37.12 -29.20 -4.50
N LEU A 27 37.39 -29.58 -3.25
CA LEU A 27 36.42 -29.43 -2.18
C LEU A 27 36.21 -27.95 -1.86
N LEU A 28 37.27 -27.17 -1.76
CA LEU A 28 37.20 -25.73 -1.52
C LEU A 28 36.42 -25.02 -2.63
N SER A 29 36.66 -25.35 -3.91
CA SER A 29 35.92 -24.77 -5.02
C SER A 29 34.45 -25.17 -5.00
N PHE A 30 34.13 -26.41 -4.61
CA PHE A 30 32.74 -26.84 -4.41
C PHE A 30 32.07 -26.06 -3.27
N PHE A 31 32.75 -25.88 -2.12
CA PHE A 31 32.22 -25.07 -1.02
C PHE A 31 32.06 -23.60 -1.40
N VAL A 32 32.99 -23.02 -2.17
CA VAL A 32 32.89 -21.64 -2.66
C VAL A 32 31.74 -21.51 -3.65
N MET A 33 31.62 -22.41 -4.62
CA MET A 33 30.51 -22.41 -5.59
C MET A 33 29.17 -22.65 -4.89
N TRP A 34 29.10 -23.55 -3.91
CA TRP A 34 27.93 -23.76 -3.07
C TRP A 34 27.59 -22.51 -2.26
N TYR A 35 28.58 -21.86 -1.66
CA TYR A 35 28.40 -20.61 -0.91
C TYR A 35 27.94 -19.44 -1.80
N LEU A 36 28.46 -19.35 -3.02
CA LEU A 36 28.06 -18.32 -4.01
C LEU A 36 26.70 -18.63 -4.67
N SER A 37 26.27 -19.90 -4.68
CA SER A 37 24.96 -20.32 -5.19
C SER A 37 23.89 -20.44 -4.10
N LEU A 38 24.27 -20.42 -2.82
CA LEU A 38 23.35 -20.07 -1.76
C LEU A 38 22.86 -18.66 -2.07
N PRO A 39 21.56 -18.46 -2.27
CA PRO A 39 21.04 -17.14 -2.56
C PRO A 39 21.44 -16.24 -1.40
N HIS A 40 22.11 -15.13 -1.71
CA HIS A 40 22.57 -14.16 -0.71
C HIS A 40 21.38 -13.38 -0.13
N TYR A 41 20.43 -14.09 0.46
CA TYR A 41 19.48 -13.54 1.41
C TYR A 41 20.08 -13.79 2.79
N ASN A 42 21.16 -13.08 3.09
CA ASN A 42 21.34 -12.65 4.47
C ASN A 42 20.15 -11.74 4.75
N VAL A 43 19.01 -12.33 5.06
CA VAL A 43 17.87 -11.62 5.64
C VAL A 43 18.48 -10.98 6.87
N ILE A 44 18.66 -9.66 6.80
CA ILE A 44 18.97 -8.85 7.96
C ILE A 44 17.69 -8.97 8.82
N GLU A 45 17.63 -10.05 9.60
CA GLU A 45 16.45 -10.49 10.36
C GLU A 45 16.15 -9.59 11.55
N ARG A 46 16.98 -8.57 11.79
CA ARG A 46 16.77 -7.67 12.92
C ARG A 46 16.69 -6.23 12.46
N VAL A 47 15.53 -5.68 12.82
CA VAL A 47 15.07 -4.30 12.73
C VAL A 47 14.69 -3.89 11.32
N ASN A 48 13.37 -3.72 11.11
CA ASN A 48 12.85 -2.95 9.99
C ASN A 48 13.30 -1.49 10.18
N TRP A 49 14.51 -1.12 9.75
CA TRP A 49 15.01 0.27 9.80
C TRP A 49 14.20 1.21 8.90
N MET A 50 13.21 0.69 8.19
CA MET A 50 12.40 1.43 7.23
C MET A 50 11.38 2.38 7.87
N TYR A 51 11.31 2.48 9.20
CA TYR A 51 10.49 3.47 9.90
C TYR A 51 10.81 4.93 9.53
N PHE A 52 12.00 5.21 8.99
CA PHE A 52 12.52 6.58 8.84
C PHE A 52 13.24 6.89 7.53
N TYR A 53 13.00 6.16 6.42
CA TYR A 53 13.56 6.65 5.15
C TYR A 53 12.74 7.84 4.67
N GLU A 54 13.37 9.01 4.63
CA GLU A 54 13.08 10.04 3.62
C GLU A 54 13.34 9.39 2.27
N TYR A 55 12.30 8.80 1.71
CA TYR A 55 12.33 8.35 0.35
C TYR A 55 11.70 9.46 -0.48
N GLU A 56 12.42 9.93 -1.51
CA GLU A 56 11.71 10.60 -2.59
C GLU A 56 10.65 9.61 -3.08
N PRO A 57 9.36 9.98 -3.09
CA PRO A 57 8.32 9.06 -3.54
C PRO A 57 8.69 8.59 -4.94
N ILE A 58 8.96 7.28 -5.11
CA ILE A 58 9.37 6.67 -6.41
C ILE A 58 8.44 7.12 -7.54
N TYR A 59 7.18 7.40 -7.19
CA TYR A 59 6.17 7.81 -8.12
C TYR A 59 5.61 9.18 -7.74
N ARG A 60 6.13 10.24 -8.38
CA ARG A 60 5.27 11.37 -8.73
C ARG A 60 4.26 10.84 -9.73
N GLN A 61 3.03 10.60 -9.29
CA GLN A 61 2.00 10.03 -10.13
C GLN A 61 1.29 11.11 -10.92
N ASP A 62 1.54 11.13 -12.22
CA ASP A 62 0.89 12.03 -13.18
C ASP A 62 -0.47 11.49 -13.65
N PHE A 63 -1.17 10.75 -12.80
CA PHE A 63 -2.53 10.30 -13.08
C PHE A 63 -3.50 11.48 -12.95
N HIS A 64 -4.33 11.70 -13.96
CA HIS A 64 -5.32 12.77 -14.00
C HIS A 64 -6.69 12.31 -13.47
N PHE A 65 -7.38 13.21 -12.77
CA PHE A 65 -8.79 12.99 -12.41
C PHE A 65 -9.65 13.06 -13.68
N THR A 66 -10.28 11.95 -14.03
CA THR A 66 -11.17 11.84 -15.20
C THR A 66 -12.63 12.14 -14.86
N LEU A 67 -13.04 11.85 -13.62
CA LEU A 67 -14.33 12.24 -13.07
C LEU A 67 -14.12 12.84 -11.68
N ARG A 68 -14.92 13.84 -11.34
CA ARG A 68 -14.88 14.56 -10.06
C ARG A 68 -16.30 14.80 -9.59
N GLU A 69 -16.47 14.90 -8.29
CA GLU A 69 -17.74 15.20 -7.64
C GLU A 69 -18.43 16.45 -8.21
N HIS A 70 -19.77 16.45 -8.20
CA HIS A 70 -20.54 17.62 -8.63
C HIS A 70 -20.51 18.76 -7.60
N SER A 71 -20.51 18.42 -6.31
CA SER A 71 -20.49 19.40 -5.22
C SER A 71 -19.06 19.74 -4.83
N ASN A 72 -18.64 20.98 -5.05
CA ASN A 72 -17.30 21.40 -4.68
C ASN A 72 -17.11 21.39 -3.15
N CYS A 73 -16.36 20.40 -2.64
CA CYS A 73 -16.07 20.29 -1.21
C CYS A 73 -15.35 21.53 -0.68
N SER A 74 -14.55 22.24 -1.49
CA SER A 74 -13.80 23.42 -1.02
C SER A 74 -14.69 24.56 -0.51
N HIS A 75 -15.95 24.64 -0.95
CA HIS A 75 -16.92 25.61 -0.44
C HIS A 75 -17.74 25.10 0.74
N GLN A 76 -17.62 23.80 1.03
CA GLN A 76 -18.21 23.15 2.18
C GLN A 76 -17.15 23.08 3.29
N ASN A 77 -17.58 23.07 4.54
CA ASN A 77 -16.69 22.84 5.69
C ASN A 77 -17.11 21.52 6.35
N PRO A 78 -17.01 20.38 5.64
CA PRO A 78 -17.56 19.13 6.13
C PRO A 78 -16.81 18.68 7.38
N PHE A 79 -17.57 18.16 8.35
CA PHE A 79 -16.97 17.63 9.57
C PHE A 79 -16.22 16.31 9.28
N LEU A 80 -16.81 15.45 8.46
CA LEU A 80 -16.24 14.17 8.07
C LEU A 80 -16.43 13.94 6.58
N VAL A 81 -15.37 13.49 5.91
CA VAL A 81 -15.42 12.99 4.54
C VAL A 81 -15.08 11.51 4.53
N ILE A 82 -15.99 10.69 4.02
CA ILE A 82 -15.81 9.24 3.91
C ILE A 82 -15.50 8.91 2.45
N LEU A 83 -14.29 8.42 2.21
CA LEU A 83 -13.80 8.00 0.91
C LEU A 83 -13.86 6.48 0.82
N VAL A 84 -14.78 6.00 0.02
CA VAL A 84 -15.05 4.57 -0.17
C VAL A 84 -14.30 4.07 -1.40
N THR A 85 -13.34 3.18 -1.23
CA THR A 85 -12.67 2.55 -2.36
C THR A 85 -13.58 1.49 -2.98
N SER A 86 -13.93 1.66 -4.25
CA SER A 86 -14.87 0.80 -5.00
C SER A 86 -14.29 0.43 -6.36
N HIS A 87 -14.63 -0.74 -6.90
CA HIS A 87 -14.33 -1.07 -8.31
C HIS A 87 -15.44 -0.52 -9.24
N PRO A 88 -15.16 -0.15 -10.51
CA PRO A 88 -16.17 0.28 -11.48
C PRO A 88 -17.41 -0.61 -11.54
N SER A 89 -17.22 -1.92 -11.57
CA SER A 89 -18.31 -2.90 -11.63
C SER A 89 -19.14 -3.06 -10.33
N ASP A 90 -18.71 -2.49 -9.19
CA ASP A 90 -19.38 -2.60 -7.88
C ASP A 90 -20.57 -1.64 -7.70
N VAL A 91 -21.35 -1.41 -8.76
CA VAL A 91 -22.51 -0.50 -8.76
C VAL A 91 -23.49 -0.82 -7.64
N LYS A 92 -23.77 -2.11 -7.40
CA LYS A 92 -24.70 -2.56 -6.35
C LYS A 92 -24.19 -2.24 -4.95
N ALA A 93 -22.89 -2.36 -4.70
CA ALA A 93 -22.31 -2.07 -3.39
C ALA A 93 -22.35 -0.56 -3.10
N ARG A 94 -22.02 0.27 -4.09
CA ARG A 94 -22.19 1.73 -3.99
C ARG A 94 -23.63 2.11 -3.71
N GLN A 95 -24.58 1.51 -4.44
CA GLN A 95 -26.00 1.77 -4.23
C GLN A 95 -26.46 1.34 -2.83
N ALA A 96 -26.00 0.20 -2.33
CA ALA A 96 -26.30 -0.24 -0.97
C ALA A 96 -25.82 0.79 0.06
N ILE A 97 -24.62 1.33 -0.10
CA ILE A 97 -24.08 2.38 0.78
C ILE A 97 -24.93 3.65 0.71
N ARG A 98 -25.31 4.10 -0.50
CA ARG A 98 -26.14 5.30 -0.72
C ARG A 98 -27.50 5.23 -0.03
N VAL A 99 -28.12 4.05 0.03
CA VAL A 99 -29.45 3.85 0.65
C VAL A 99 -29.38 3.33 2.08
N THR A 100 -28.18 3.22 2.65
CA THR A 100 -27.98 2.79 4.04
C THR A 100 -27.14 3.80 4.82
N TRP A 101 -25.92 3.44 5.23
CA TRP A 101 -25.13 4.25 6.15
C TRP A 101 -24.55 5.53 5.53
N GLY A 102 -24.52 5.62 4.19
CA GLY A 102 -24.09 6.80 3.43
C GLY A 102 -25.22 7.74 2.98
N GLU A 103 -26.48 7.40 3.28
CA GLU A 103 -27.67 8.18 2.89
C GLU A 103 -27.68 9.55 3.58
N LYS A 104 -27.57 9.54 4.92
CA LYS A 104 -27.72 10.73 5.74
C LYS A 104 -26.46 11.60 5.73
N LYS A 105 -26.59 12.81 5.20
CA LYS A 105 -25.49 13.79 5.04
C LYS A 105 -25.21 14.66 6.26
N SER A 106 -25.97 14.53 7.36
CA SER A 106 -25.72 15.30 8.58
C SER A 106 -26.09 14.55 9.86
N TRP A 107 -25.24 14.68 10.88
CA TRP A 107 -25.44 14.09 12.20
C TRP A 107 -25.16 15.14 13.28
N TRP A 108 -26.17 15.45 14.10
CA TRP A 108 -26.09 16.50 15.14
C TRP A 108 -25.64 17.88 14.61
N GLY A 109 -26.05 18.23 13.39
CA GLY A 109 -25.67 19.49 12.74
C GLY A 109 -24.29 19.48 12.09
N TYR A 110 -23.55 18.36 12.16
CA TYR A 110 -22.27 18.19 11.50
C TYR A 110 -22.45 17.49 10.15
N GLU A 111 -21.92 18.10 9.09
CA GLU A 111 -22.01 17.60 7.72
C GLU A 111 -21.05 16.42 7.50
N VAL A 112 -21.55 15.40 6.81
CA VAL A 112 -20.80 14.20 6.43
C VAL A 112 -20.97 13.99 4.93
N LEU A 113 -19.84 13.98 4.21
CA LEU A 113 -19.80 13.67 2.78
C LEU A 113 -19.31 12.24 2.57
N THR A 114 -19.80 11.61 1.52
CA THR A 114 -19.39 10.25 1.14
C THR A 114 -19.14 10.24 -0.36
N PHE A 115 -17.94 9.84 -0.76
CA PHE A 115 -17.51 9.76 -2.15
C PHE A 115 -16.92 8.39 -2.46
N PHE A 116 -17.07 7.93 -3.70
CA PHE A 116 -16.54 6.67 -4.19
C PHE A 116 -15.29 6.91 -5.04
N LEU A 117 -14.19 6.22 -4.69
CA LEU A 117 -12.91 6.30 -5.38
C LEU A 117 -12.75 5.11 -6.33
N LEU A 118 -12.61 5.40 -7.62
CA LEU A 118 -12.49 4.41 -8.69
C LEU A 118 -11.24 4.66 -9.54
N GLY A 119 -10.64 3.57 -10.04
CA GLY A 119 -9.72 3.61 -11.16
C GLY A 119 -10.44 3.33 -12.49
N GLN A 120 -9.66 3.10 -13.53
CA GLN A 120 -10.13 2.59 -14.81
C GLN A 120 -10.31 1.07 -14.78
N GLU A 121 -11.35 0.59 -15.43
CA GLU A 121 -11.53 -0.83 -15.69
C GLU A 121 -10.66 -1.23 -16.90
N ALA A 122 -10.01 -2.42 -16.84
CA ALA A 122 -9.12 -2.90 -17.92
C ALA A 122 -9.86 -3.07 -19.26
N GLU A 123 -11.09 -3.55 -19.21
CA GLU A 123 -11.90 -3.83 -20.39
C GLU A 123 -13.35 -3.42 -20.13
N LYS A 124 -13.97 -2.78 -21.11
CA LYS A 124 -15.43 -2.60 -21.12
C LYS A 124 -16.03 -3.99 -21.34
N GLU A 125 -16.30 -4.73 -20.27
CA GLU A 125 -17.29 -5.79 -20.39
C GLU A 125 -18.59 -5.13 -20.86
N ASP A 126 -19.12 -5.57 -22.00
CA ASP A 126 -20.42 -5.15 -22.55
C ASP A 126 -21.55 -5.56 -21.59
N LYS A 127 -21.60 -4.94 -20.41
CA LYS A 127 -22.72 -5.05 -19.48
C LYS A 127 -23.82 -4.11 -19.96
N MET A 128 -24.50 -4.53 -21.02
CA MET A 128 -25.69 -3.89 -21.59
C MET A 128 -26.82 -3.60 -20.58
N LEU A 129 -26.74 -4.15 -19.35
CA LEU A 129 -27.75 -4.01 -18.28
C LEU A 129 -27.29 -3.20 -17.06
N ALA A 130 -26.02 -2.78 -16.97
CA ALA A 130 -25.56 -1.90 -15.90
C ALA A 130 -25.65 -0.44 -16.38
N LEU A 131 -26.05 0.48 -15.50
CA LEU A 131 -25.82 1.92 -15.74
C LEU A 131 -24.35 2.10 -16.11
N SER A 132 -24.07 2.84 -17.19
CA SER A 132 -22.69 3.21 -17.47
C SER A 132 -22.16 4.01 -16.29
N LEU A 133 -20.86 3.89 -16.01
CA LEU A 133 -20.25 4.61 -14.90
C LEU A 133 -20.43 6.13 -15.07
N GLU A 134 -20.44 6.61 -16.31
CA GLU A 134 -20.76 7.97 -16.67
C GLU A 134 -22.22 8.34 -16.34
N ASP A 135 -23.20 7.48 -16.60
CA ASP A 135 -24.60 7.72 -16.21
C ASP A 135 -24.77 7.74 -14.69
N GLU A 136 -24.11 6.81 -13.98
CA GLU A 136 -24.10 6.78 -12.52
C GLU A 136 -23.48 8.06 -11.95
N HIS A 137 -22.37 8.51 -12.54
CA HIS A 137 -21.72 9.75 -12.17
C HIS A 137 -22.63 10.97 -12.39
N LEU A 138 -23.31 11.05 -13.55
CA LEU A 138 -24.27 12.12 -13.84
C LEU A 138 -25.46 12.12 -12.88
N LEU A 139 -25.92 10.93 -12.46
CA LEU A 139 -27.07 10.79 -11.58
C LEU A 139 -26.77 11.15 -10.12
N TYR A 140 -25.62 10.70 -9.59
CA TYR A 140 -25.31 10.83 -8.16
C TYR A 140 -24.24 11.88 -7.83
N GLY A 141 -23.32 12.17 -8.75
CA GLY A 141 -22.28 13.18 -8.57
C GLY A 141 -21.28 12.88 -7.45
N ASP A 142 -21.21 11.64 -6.97
CA ASP A 142 -20.42 11.21 -5.81
C ASP A 142 -19.21 10.31 -6.17
N ILE A 143 -18.91 10.21 -7.47
CA ILE A 143 -17.81 9.40 -8.01
C ILE A 143 -16.61 10.30 -8.30
N ILE A 144 -15.45 9.91 -7.79
CA ILE A 144 -14.14 10.46 -8.15
C ILE A 144 -13.37 9.34 -8.85
N ARG A 145 -12.88 9.60 -10.06
CA ARG A 145 -12.16 8.61 -10.87
C ARG A 145 -10.82 9.17 -11.34
N GLN A 146 -9.77 8.35 -11.23
CA GLN A 146 -8.44 8.66 -11.79
C GLN A 146 -8.05 7.65 -12.87
N ASP A 147 -7.13 8.01 -13.75
CA ASP A 147 -6.70 7.24 -14.93
C ASP A 147 -5.62 6.17 -14.66
N PHE A 148 -5.71 5.46 -13.54
CA PHE A 148 -4.92 4.25 -13.30
C PHE A 148 -5.79 3.00 -13.35
N LEU A 149 -5.20 1.86 -13.72
CA LEU A 149 -5.94 0.60 -13.77
C LEU A 149 -6.37 0.13 -12.37
N ASP A 150 -7.65 -0.13 -12.17
CA ASP A 150 -8.25 -0.54 -10.90
C ASP A 150 -8.00 -2.03 -10.63
N THR A 151 -6.87 -2.33 -9.98
CA THR A 151 -6.51 -3.70 -9.57
C THR A 151 -6.21 -3.75 -8.08
N TYR A 152 -6.24 -4.95 -7.51
CA TYR A 152 -5.88 -5.16 -6.10
C TYR A 152 -4.47 -4.65 -5.77
N ASN A 153 -3.50 -4.86 -6.67
CA ASN A 153 -2.13 -4.39 -6.48
C ASN A 153 -2.02 -2.85 -6.54
N ASN A 154 -2.99 -2.19 -7.18
CA ASN A 154 -3.05 -0.74 -7.34
C ASN A 154 -3.89 -0.04 -6.25
N LEU A 155 -4.31 -0.74 -5.19
CA LEU A 155 -5.02 -0.10 -4.07
C LEU A 155 -4.19 1.01 -3.39
N THR A 156 -2.86 0.91 -3.43
CA THR A 156 -1.97 1.99 -2.99
C THR A 156 -2.17 3.25 -3.83
N LEU A 157 -2.32 3.13 -5.16
CA LEU A 157 -2.63 4.27 -6.04
C LEU A 157 -3.94 4.93 -5.65
N LYS A 158 -4.96 4.12 -5.34
CA LYS A 158 -6.26 4.61 -4.89
C LYS A 158 -6.20 5.34 -3.55
N THR A 159 -5.30 4.92 -2.66
CA THR A 159 -5.05 5.63 -1.38
C THR A 159 -4.32 6.95 -1.62
N ILE A 160 -3.33 6.99 -2.51
CA ILE A 160 -2.63 8.22 -2.92
C ILE A 160 -3.63 9.19 -3.56
N MET A 161 -4.50 8.70 -4.45
CA MET A 161 -5.60 9.44 -5.06
C MET A 161 -6.53 10.05 -4.01
N ALA A 162 -6.90 9.28 -2.98
CA ALA A 162 -7.75 9.75 -1.88
C ALA A 162 -7.14 10.98 -1.19
N PHE A 163 -5.86 10.88 -0.82
CA PHE A 163 -5.14 11.96 -0.14
C PHE A 163 -4.94 13.17 -1.04
N ARG A 164 -4.55 12.95 -2.30
CA ARG A 164 -4.42 14.02 -3.29
C ARG A 164 -5.73 14.77 -3.50
N TRP A 165 -6.85 14.05 -3.64
CA TRP A 165 -8.15 14.69 -3.84
C TRP A 165 -8.57 15.52 -2.62
N VAL A 166 -8.37 14.99 -1.40
CA VAL A 166 -8.63 15.74 -0.16
C VAL A 166 -7.79 17.01 -0.11
N THR A 167 -6.53 16.93 -0.51
CA THR A 167 -5.60 18.05 -0.46
C THR A 167 -5.90 19.12 -1.49
N GLU A 168 -6.26 18.73 -2.71
CA GLU A 168 -6.55 19.66 -3.81
C GLU A 168 -7.97 20.22 -3.76
N PHE A 169 -8.98 19.43 -3.36
CA PHE A 169 -10.40 19.76 -3.56
C PHE A 169 -11.23 19.82 -2.28
N CYS A 170 -10.72 19.33 -1.15
CA CYS A 170 -11.46 19.27 0.12
C CYS A 170 -10.62 19.70 1.33
N PRO A 171 -9.92 20.85 1.26
CA PRO A 171 -8.94 21.25 2.29
C PRO A 171 -9.58 21.56 3.66
N ASN A 172 -10.86 21.93 3.68
CA ASN A 172 -11.57 22.37 4.90
C ASN A 172 -12.23 21.23 5.69
N ALA A 173 -12.10 19.97 5.22
CA ALA A 173 -12.60 18.83 5.97
C ALA A 173 -11.92 18.77 7.35
N LYS A 174 -12.65 18.42 8.42
CA LYS A 174 -12.02 18.23 9.74
C LYS A 174 -11.42 16.84 9.91
N TYR A 175 -12.17 15.82 9.49
CA TYR A 175 -11.75 14.42 9.49
C TYR A 175 -11.95 13.78 8.14
N VAL A 176 -11.09 12.82 7.83
CA VAL A 176 -11.16 12.00 6.62
C VAL A 176 -11.13 10.53 7.02
N MET A 177 -12.05 9.75 6.47
CA MET A 177 -12.08 8.31 6.61
C MET A 177 -11.86 7.67 5.26
N LYS A 178 -10.98 6.66 5.19
CA LYS A 178 -10.90 5.74 4.04
C LYS A 178 -11.52 4.42 4.47
N THR A 179 -12.33 3.82 3.60
CA THR A 179 -13.00 2.53 3.85
C THR A 179 -13.19 1.77 2.54
N ASP A 180 -13.59 0.50 2.64
CA ASP A 180 -13.92 -0.36 1.50
C ASP A 180 -15.45 -0.50 1.34
N THR A 181 -15.92 -0.98 0.18
CA THR A 181 -17.35 -1.15 -0.12
C THR A 181 -18.02 -2.29 0.63
N ASP A 182 -17.26 -3.22 1.21
CA ASP A 182 -17.71 -4.38 1.97
C ASP A 182 -17.76 -4.14 3.49
N VAL A 183 -17.73 -2.88 3.91
CA VAL A 183 -17.77 -2.46 5.32
C VAL A 183 -19.06 -1.72 5.65
N PHE A 184 -19.59 -1.98 6.85
CA PHE A 184 -20.68 -1.20 7.44
C PHE A 184 -20.13 -0.18 8.44
N ILE A 185 -20.57 1.07 8.31
CA ILE A 185 -20.19 2.15 9.22
C ILE A 185 -21.41 2.61 9.99
N ASN A 186 -21.32 2.65 11.32
CA ASN A 186 -22.29 3.37 12.12
C ASN A 186 -21.92 4.86 12.14
N THR A 187 -22.31 5.58 11.08
CA THR A 187 -21.91 6.99 10.84
C THR A 187 -22.29 7.91 11.99
N GLY A 188 -23.44 7.68 12.62
CA GLY A 188 -23.82 8.38 13.84
C GLY A 188 -22.81 8.15 14.96
N ASN A 189 -22.60 6.91 15.39
CA ASN A 189 -21.66 6.66 16.49
C ASN A 189 -20.24 7.16 16.18
N LEU A 190 -19.81 7.08 14.91
CA LEU A 190 -18.54 7.63 14.47
C LEU A 190 -18.47 9.15 14.67
N VAL A 191 -19.46 9.92 14.21
CA VAL A 191 -19.46 11.38 14.40
C VAL A 191 -19.48 11.74 15.89
N LYS A 192 -20.29 11.06 16.71
CA LYS A 192 -20.30 11.23 18.17
C LYS A 192 -18.92 10.99 18.80
N TYR A 193 -18.25 9.91 18.38
CA TYR A 193 -16.91 9.60 18.84
C TYR A 193 -15.91 10.71 18.49
N LEU A 194 -15.93 11.18 17.23
CA LEU A 194 -15.04 12.24 16.75
C LEU A 194 -15.28 13.59 17.44
N LEU A 195 -16.53 13.89 17.82
CA LEU A 195 -16.86 15.11 18.57
C LEU A 195 -16.31 15.11 20.01
N ASN A 196 -16.09 13.93 20.59
CA ASN A 196 -15.54 13.80 21.94
C ASN A 196 -14.00 13.78 21.96
N LEU A 197 -13.34 13.86 20.80
CA LEU A 197 -11.89 13.90 20.72
C LEU A 197 -11.34 15.29 21.03
N ASN A 198 -10.14 15.32 21.61
CA ASN A 198 -9.41 16.56 21.80
C ASN A 198 -8.95 17.11 20.43
N HIS A 199 -9.38 18.32 20.07
CA HIS A 199 -9.12 18.92 18.76
C HIS A 199 -7.69 19.42 18.56
N SER A 200 -6.84 19.36 19.60
CA SER A 200 -5.45 19.85 19.56
C SER A 200 -4.43 18.83 19.07
N GLU A 201 -4.85 17.57 18.85
CA GLU A 201 -3.94 16.47 18.55
C GLU A 201 -4.07 16.00 17.10
N LYS A 202 -2.93 15.80 16.45
CA LYS A 202 -2.83 15.01 15.21
C LYS A 202 -3.42 13.63 15.47
N PHE A 203 -4.47 13.28 14.74
CA PHE A 203 -5.32 12.14 15.07
C PHE A 203 -5.31 11.12 13.94
N PHE A 204 -4.94 9.87 14.25
CA PHE A 204 -5.06 8.73 13.34
C PHE A 204 -5.55 7.51 14.12
N THR A 205 -6.65 6.89 13.67
CA THR A 205 -7.22 5.71 14.33
C THR A 205 -7.81 4.72 13.33
N GLY A 206 -7.99 3.49 13.79
CA GLY A 206 -8.54 2.37 13.04
C GLY A 206 -8.33 1.08 13.83
N TYR A 207 -8.25 -0.04 13.14
CA TYR A 207 -7.81 -1.30 13.76
C TYR A 207 -6.31 -1.49 13.54
N PRO A 208 -5.45 -1.20 14.53
CA PRO A 208 -3.99 -1.27 14.35
C PRO A 208 -3.54 -2.74 14.24
N LEU A 209 -2.79 -3.02 13.19
CA LEU A 209 -2.07 -4.25 12.97
C LEU A 209 -0.61 -4.01 13.34
N ILE A 210 -0.21 -4.56 14.50
CA ILE A 210 1.15 -4.48 15.04
C ILE A 210 1.80 -5.84 14.87
N ASP A 211 3.09 -5.86 14.54
CA ASP A 211 3.88 -7.07 14.31
C ASP A 211 3.28 -8.01 13.25
N ASN A 212 2.58 -7.44 12.25
CA ASN A 212 1.97 -8.23 11.21
C ASN A 212 3.03 -8.78 10.24
N TYR A 213 3.02 -10.09 10.05
CA TYR A 213 4.00 -10.78 9.23
C TYR A 213 3.72 -10.62 7.73
N SER A 214 4.78 -10.37 6.96
CA SER A 214 4.72 -10.44 5.50
C SER A 214 4.42 -11.88 5.07
N TYR A 215 3.28 -12.12 4.44
CA TYR A 215 2.84 -13.47 4.11
C TYR A 215 3.56 -13.99 2.86
N ARG A 216 4.18 -15.17 2.98
CA ARG A 216 4.99 -15.84 1.92
C ARG A 216 4.44 -17.22 1.55
N GLY A 217 3.19 -17.52 1.92
CA GLY A 217 2.54 -18.78 1.58
C GLY A 217 1.83 -18.74 0.22
N PHE A 218 1.17 -19.83 -0.16
CA PHE A 218 0.58 -19.99 -1.51
C PHE A 218 -0.68 -19.16 -1.78
N TYR A 219 -1.21 -18.45 -0.77
CA TYR A 219 -2.39 -17.60 -0.94
C TYR A 219 -2.00 -16.30 -1.66
N GLN A 220 -2.22 -16.28 -2.98
CA GLN A 220 -1.68 -15.25 -3.88
C GLN A 220 -2.10 -13.83 -3.51
N LYS A 221 -3.34 -13.61 -3.05
CA LYS A 221 -3.87 -12.27 -2.76
C LYS A 221 -3.02 -11.49 -1.76
N THR A 222 -2.44 -12.16 -0.77
CA THR A 222 -1.61 -11.53 0.27
C THR A 222 -0.15 -11.94 0.18
N HIS A 223 0.23 -12.73 -0.83
CA HIS A 223 1.60 -13.15 -1.01
C HIS A 223 2.43 -11.96 -1.49
N ILE A 224 3.52 -11.69 -0.78
CA ILE A 224 4.54 -10.74 -1.20
C ILE A 224 5.86 -11.49 -1.33
N SER A 225 6.73 -11.14 -2.28
CA SER A 225 8.06 -11.78 -2.45
C SER A 225 9.16 -11.04 -1.68
N TYR A 226 10.27 -11.71 -1.35
CA TYR A 226 11.41 -11.05 -0.69
C TYR A 226 12.03 -9.94 -1.55
N GLN A 227 11.82 -9.99 -2.86
CA GLN A 227 12.26 -8.93 -3.79
C GLN A 227 11.41 -7.67 -3.64
N GLU A 228 10.09 -7.81 -3.45
CA GLU A 228 9.17 -6.68 -3.24
C GLU A 228 9.26 -6.10 -1.83
N TYR A 229 9.43 -6.96 -0.82
CA TYR A 229 9.57 -6.56 0.56
C TYR A 229 10.55 -7.49 1.28
N PRO A 230 11.76 -7.05 1.65
CA PRO A 230 12.77 -7.95 2.19
C PRO A 230 12.55 -8.29 3.67
N PHE A 231 11.72 -7.51 4.38
CA PHE A 231 11.51 -7.68 5.82
C PHE A 231 10.41 -8.69 6.13
N LYS A 232 10.50 -9.27 7.33
CA LYS A 232 9.57 -10.28 7.82
C LYS A 232 8.27 -9.69 8.39
N VAL A 233 8.32 -8.46 8.88
CA VAL A 233 7.26 -7.80 9.65
C VAL A 233 7.02 -6.41 9.09
N PHE A 234 5.77 -6.08 8.78
CA PHE A 234 5.36 -4.75 8.32
C PHE A 234 5.49 -3.70 9.43
N PRO A 235 5.71 -2.42 9.09
CA PRO A 235 5.50 -1.33 10.04
C PRO A 235 4.06 -1.35 10.58
N PRO A 236 3.77 -0.83 11.79
CA PRO A 236 2.41 -0.69 12.27
C PRO A 236 1.55 0.10 11.30
N TYR A 237 0.36 -0.44 10.98
CA TYR A 237 -0.59 0.19 10.07
C TYR A 237 -2.02 -0.16 10.51
N CYS A 238 -3.01 0.59 10.03
CA CYS A 238 -4.41 0.22 10.26
C CYS A 238 -4.91 -0.75 9.19
N SER A 239 -5.76 -1.68 9.61
CA SER A 239 -6.49 -2.58 8.70
C SER A 239 -7.20 -1.83 7.59
N GLY A 240 -7.26 -2.45 6.40
CA GLY A 240 -7.95 -1.92 5.23
C GLY A 240 -9.47 -1.72 5.41
N LEU A 241 -10.07 -2.38 6.42
CA LEU A 241 -11.49 -2.22 6.78
C LEU A 241 -11.90 -0.76 6.95
N GLY A 242 -11.00 0.06 7.48
CA GLY A 242 -11.21 1.50 7.54
C GLY A 242 -10.36 2.15 8.62
N TYR A 243 -9.97 3.38 8.32
CA TYR A 243 -9.21 4.22 9.23
C TYR A 243 -9.60 5.69 9.05
N ILE A 244 -9.47 6.45 10.13
CA ILE A 244 -9.81 7.86 10.21
C ILE A 244 -8.58 8.66 10.56
N MET A 245 -8.43 9.82 9.93
CA MET A 245 -7.39 10.79 10.23
C MET A 245 -7.95 12.20 10.34
N SER A 246 -7.32 13.03 11.16
CA SER A 246 -7.49 14.47 11.08
C SER A 246 -6.91 14.99 9.76
N ARG A 247 -7.55 16.02 9.20
CA ARG A 247 -7.17 16.55 7.88
C ARG A 247 -5.73 17.05 7.81
N ASP A 248 -5.18 17.57 8.91
CA ASP A 248 -3.81 18.06 9.02
C ASP A 248 -2.73 16.95 8.93
N LEU A 249 -3.14 15.68 9.01
CA LEU A 249 -2.27 14.53 8.75
C LEU A 249 -2.31 14.06 7.29
N VAL A 250 -3.29 14.51 6.50
CA VAL A 250 -3.33 14.20 5.06
C VAL A 250 -2.28 15.07 4.36
N PRO A 251 -1.31 14.47 3.63
CA PRO A 251 -0.20 15.19 3.00
C PRO A 251 -0.61 16.29 2.02
#